data_AF-A0AAW1I2U0-F1
#
_entry.id   AF-A0AAW1I2U0-F1
#
_cell.length_a   1.000
_cell.length_b   1.000
_cell.length_c   1.000
_cell.angle_alpha   90.00
_cell.angle_beta   90.00
_cell.angle_gamma   90.00
#
_symmetry.space_group_name_H-M   'P 1'
#
loop_
_entity.id
_entity.type
_entity.pdbx_description
1 polymer ?
#
loop_
_entity_poly.entity_id
_entity_poly.type
_entity_poly.pdbx_seq_one_letter_code
_entity_poly.pdbx_strand_id
1 'polypeptide(L)'
;MEDIRFWKFPEVEETALEFATAALSYLSEKNCNFELVKPGLYSGDVVSGGTLFHHNFKAKSSPNAPVKTFFSQVFRPLDHSSKCLTVECCISLGESDSPPVKRDNRGCLFCSDCVYHPIGGCKGINIGWPSWSSEDEFGEGSFACILCKF
;
A
#
# COMPACT_ATOMS: atom_id res chain seq x y z
N MET A 1 6.05 34.61 1.64
CA MET A 1 4.96 33.64 1.87
C MET A 1 4.62 33.10 0.49
N GLU A 2 5.36 32.07 0.07
CA GLU A 2 5.32 31.59 -1.31
C GLU A 2 4.22 30.54 -1.44
N ASP A 3 3.31 30.83 -2.36
CA ASP A 3 2.19 30.01 -2.80
C ASP A 3 2.75 28.71 -3.41
N ILE A 4 2.77 27.62 -2.65
CA ILE A 4 3.11 26.29 -3.16
C ILE A 4 1.93 25.84 -4.04
N ARG A 5 2.00 26.18 -5.32
CA ARG A 5 1.16 25.57 -6.35
C ARG A 5 1.54 24.09 -6.42
N PHE A 6 0.76 23.25 -5.74
CA PHE A 6 0.72 21.82 -6.02
C PHE A 6 0.28 21.66 -7.48
N TRP A 7 1.25 21.53 -8.38
CA TRP A 7 0.98 21.07 -9.74
C TRP A 7 0.38 19.67 -9.61
N LYS A 8 -0.94 19.57 -9.80
CA LYS A 8 -1.59 18.27 -9.99
C LYS A 8 -1.11 17.74 -11.34
N PHE A 9 -0.10 16.89 -11.31
CA PHE A 9 0.28 16.10 -12.47
C PHE A 9 -0.81 15.05 -12.70
N PRO A 10 -1.61 15.12 -13.78
CA PRO A 10 -2.71 14.17 -14.02
C PRO A 10 -2.20 12.72 -14.12
N GLU A 11 -0.96 12.53 -14.56
CA GLU A 11 -0.28 11.22 -14.62
C GLU A 11 -0.09 10.58 -13.24
N VAL A 12 0.04 11.38 -12.18
CA VAL A 12 0.17 10.89 -10.80
C VAL A 12 -1.18 10.37 -10.28
N GLU A 13 -2.28 11.01 -10.66
CA GLU A 13 -3.61 10.56 -10.23
C GLU A 13 -4.05 9.28 -10.95
N GLU A 14 -3.78 9.18 -12.26
CA GLU A 14 -4.06 7.97 -13.04
C GLU A 14 -3.24 6.76 -12.56
N THR A 15 -1.95 6.95 -12.29
CA THR A 15 -1.08 5.89 -11.77
C THR A 15 -1.53 5.42 -10.39
N ALA A 16 -1.89 6.35 -9.49
CA ALA A 16 -2.40 6.00 -8.16
C ALA A 16 -3.72 5.22 -8.26
N LEU A 17 -4.60 5.58 -9.22
CA LEU A 17 -5.84 4.84 -9.47
C LEU A 17 -5.56 3.43 -9.99
N GLU A 18 -4.60 3.25 -10.89
CA GLU A 18 -4.17 1.94 -11.39
C GLU A 18 -3.69 1.04 -10.25
N PHE A 19 -2.85 1.58 -9.35
CA PHE A 19 -2.34 0.87 -8.18
C PHE A 19 -3.44 0.51 -7.18
N ALA A 20 -4.38 1.43 -6.93
CA ALA A 20 -5.52 1.16 -6.06
C ALA A 20 -6.40 0.04 -6.64
N THR A 21 -6.65 0.09 -7.94
CA THR A 21 -7.47 -0.91 -8.64
C THR A 21 -6.83 -2.28 -8.59
N ALA A 22 -5.53 -2.39 -8.87
CA ALA A 22 -4.81 -3.65 -8.74
C ALA A 22 -4.86 -4.19 -7.30
N ALA A 23 -4.67 -3.33 -6.31
CA ALA A 23 -4.71 -3.71 -4.90
C ALA A 23 -6.10 -4.18 -4.43
N LEU A 24 -7.18 -3.58 -4.95
CA LEU A 24 -8.55 -4.00 -4.68
C LEU A 24 -8.88 -5.34 -5.35
N SER A 25 -8.43 -5.56 -6.58
CA SER A 25 -8.56 -6.86 -7.26
C SER A 25 -7.86 -7.97 -6.45
N TYR A 26 -6.64 -7.71 -5.98
CA TYR A 26 -5.90 -8.63 -5.10
C TYR A 26 -6.65 -8.97 -3.80
N LEU A 27 -7.36 -8.00 -3.20
CA LEU A 27 -8.19 -8.24 -2.02
C LEU A 27 -9.46 -9.02 -2.35
N SER A 28 -10.08 -8.74 -3.51
CA SER A 28 -11.28 -9.44 -3.99
C SER A 28 -11.01 -10.94 -4.22
N GLU A 29 -9.86 -11.29 -4.80
CA GLU A 29 -9.40 -12.68 -4.94
C GLU A 29 -9.30 -13.42 -3.59
N LYS A 30 -9.14 -12.68 -2.49
CA LYS A 30 -9.11 -13.18 -1.11
C LYS A 30 -10.46 -13.11 -0.40
N ASN A 31 -11.54 -12.87 -1.14
CA ASN A 31 -12.91 -12.66 -0.65
C ASN A 31 -13.10 -11.39 0.20
N CYS A 32 -12.25 -10.38 0.01
CA CYS A 32 -12.28 -9.13 0.75
C CYS A 32 -12.69 -7.99 -0.19
N ASN A 33 -13.99 -7.71 -0.26
CA ASN A 33 -14.55 -6.72 -1.17
C ASN A 33 -14.52 -5.31 -0.57
N PHE A 34 -13.89 -4.39 -1.29
CA PHE A 34 -13.81 -2.98 -0.93
C PHE A 34 -14.05 -2.10 -2.16
N GLU A 35 -14.68 -0.96 -1.93
CA GLU A 35 -14.89 0.10 -2.92
C GLU A 35 -13.87 1.21 -2.70
N LEU A 36 -13.23 1.66 -3.79
CA LEU A 36 -12.28 2.77 -3.74
C LEU A 36 -12.98 4.06 -3.35
N VAL A 37 -12.45 4.75 -2.35
CA VAL A 37 -12.88 6.09 -1.94
C VAL A 37 -11.90 7.15 -2.45
N LYS A 38 -10.59 6.88 -2.36
CA LYS A 38 -9.54 7.79 -2.85
C LYS A 38 -8.29 7.01 -3.26
N PRO A 39 -7.70 7.27 -4.45
CA PRO A 39 -6.50 6.58 -4.91
C PRO A 39 -5.28 6.89 -4.02
N GLY A 40 -5.12 8.13 -3.56
CA GLY A 40 -4.11 8.47 -2.54
C GLY A 40 -2.71 8.74 -3.10
N LEU A 41 -1.65 8.42 -2.35
CA LEU A 41 -0.26 8.77 -2.67
C LEU A 41 0.60 7.52 -2.78
N TYR A 42 1.56 7.55 -3.71
CA TYR A 42 2.58 6.50 -3.84
C TYR A 42 3.99 7.08 -3.87
N SER A 43 4.95 6.22 -3.61
CA SER A 43 6.37 6.42 -3.80
C SER A 43 6.95 5.12 -4.36
N GLY A 44 8.01 5.20 -5.16
CA GLY A 44 8.60 3.99 -5.73
C GLY A 44 10.07 4.20 -6.07
N ASP A 45 10.76 3.08 -6.18
CA ASP A 45 12.17 3.03 -6.50
C ASP A 45 12.48 1.87 -7.45
N VAL A 46 13.56 2.01 -8.21
CA VAL A 46 14.00 1.01 -9.16
C VAL A 46 14.70 -0.11 -8.39
N VAL A 47 14.26 -1.34 -8.62
CA VAL A 47 14.87 -2.55 -8.08
C VAL A 47 15.29 -3.47 -9.23
N SER A 48 16.02 -4.54 -8.93
CA SER A 48 16.38 -5.52 -9.96
C SER A 48 15.13 -6.09 -10.62
N GLY A 49 14.97 -5.86 -11.93
CA GLY A 49 13.87 -6.39 -12.75
C GLY A 49 12.63 -5.50 -12.88
N GLY A 50 12.55 -4.37 -12.19
CA GLY A 50 11.36 -3.51 -12.25
C GLY A 50 11.41 -2.29 -11.35
N THR A 51 10.26 -1.65 -11.20
CA THR A 51 10.03 -0.60 -10.21
C THR A 51 9.09 -1.14 -9.13
N LEU A 52 9.48 -0.96 -7.88
CA LEU A 52 8.65 -1.28 -6.73
C LEU A 52 7.99 0.01 -6.23
N PHE A 53 6.67 -0.03 -6.07
CA PHE A 53 5.87 1.08 -5.57
C PHE A 53 5.23 0.72 -4.24
N HIS A 54 5.30 1.65 -3.30
CA HIS A 54 4.50 1.65 -2.08
C HIS A 54 3.41 2.69 -2.24
N HIS A 55 2.19 2.31 -1.88
CA HIS A 55 1.02 3.09 -2.19
C HIS A 55 0.05 3.10 -1.01
N ASN A 56 -0.50 4.27 -0.69
CA ASN A 56 -1.64 4.37 0.19
C ASN A 56 -2.88 4.84 -0.54
N PHE A 57 -3.98 4.13 -0.30
CA PHE A 57 -5.29 4.49 -0.81
C PHE A 57 -6.33 4.36 0.30
N LYS A 58 -7.53 4.89 0.05
CA LYS A 58 -8.67 4.80 0.97
C LYS A 58 -9.79 3.99 0.33
N ALA A 59 -10.37 3.07 1.08
CA ALA A 59 -11.46 2.23 0.61
C ALA A 59 -12.42 1.87 1.75
N LYS A 60 -13.63 1.44 1.42
CA LYS A 60 -14.66 1.00 2.39
C LYS A 60 -15.36 -0.27 1.89
N SER A 61 -15.78 -1.14 2.79
CA SER A 61 -16.39 -2.43 2.42
C SER A 61 -17.87 -2.32 2.03
N SER A 62 -18.53 -1.23 2.41
CA SER A 62 -19.92 -0.94 2.06
C SER A 62 -20.20 0.56 2.17
N PRO A 63 -21.32 1.07 1.64
CA PRO A 63 -21.64 2.50 1.66
C PRO A 63 -21.59 3.15 3.05
N ASN A 64 -21.98 2.40 4.09
CA ASN A 64 -22.08 2.84 5.48
C ASN A 64 -20.89 2.42 6.35
N ALA A 65 -19.93 1.67 5.80
CA ALA A 65 -18.75 1.24 6.55
C ALA A 65 -17.76 2.40 6.75
N PRO A 66 -16.99 2.40 7.85
CA PRO A 66 -15.89 3.33 8.04
C PRO A 66 -14.89 3.27 6.87
N VAL A 67 -14.39 4.44 6.46
CA VAL A 67 -13.32 4.52 5.47
C VAL A 67 -12.03 4.05 6.11
N LYS A 68 -11.36 3.10 5.47
CA LYS A 68 -10.07 2.56 5.91
C LYS A 68 -8.95 3.05 5.00
N THR A 69 -7.79 3.27 5.60
CA THR A 69 -6.54 3.50 4.87
C THR A 69 -5.88 2.15 4.60
N PHE A 70 -5.35 1.97 3.41
CA PHE A 70 -4.63 0.78 3.00
C PHE A 70 -3.20 1.12 2.60
N PHE A 71 -2.30 0.18 2.81
CA PHE A 71 -0.97 0.13 2.21
C PHE A 71 -0.95 -1.00 1.17
N SER A 72 -0.44 -0.73 -0.02
CA SER A 72 -0.10 -1.77 -0.98
C SER A 72 1.32 -1.63 -1.50
N GLN A 73 1.93 -2.77 -1.78
CA GLN A 73 3.20 -2.88 -2.49
C GLN A 73 2.92 -3.44 -3.89
N VAL A 74 3.26 -2.66 -4.91
CA VAL A 74 3.00 -2.97 -6.31
C VAL A 74 4.32 -3.01 -7.07
N PHE A 75 4.58 -4.10 -7.78
CA PHE A 75 5.74 -4.25 -8.65
C PHE A 75 5.34 -4.07 -10.11
N ARG A 76 6.11 -3.28 -10.85
CA ARG A 76 5.99 -3.11 -12.30
C ARG A 76 7.27 -3.61 -12.96
N PRO A 77 7.24 -4.70 -13.74
CA PRO A 77 8.41 -5.19 -14.46
C PRO A 77 8.98 -4.15 -15.44
N LEU A 78 10.29 -4.23 -15.71
CA LEU A 78 10.94 -3.39 -16.74
C LEU A 78 10.46 -3.68 -18.16
N ASP A 79 9.86 -4.85 -18.39
CA ASP A 79 9.31 -5.20 -19.68
C ASP A 79 8.04 -4.40 -19.98
N HIS A 80 8.24 -3.26 -20.66
CA HIS A 80 7.21 -2.33 -21.11
C HIS A 80 6.19 -2.95 -22.08
N SER A 81 6.41 -4.17 -22.59
CA SER A 81 5.40 -4.88 -23.38
C SER A 81 4.24 -5.39 -22.54
N SER A 82 4.47 -5.57 -21.23
CA SER A 82 3.46 -6.02 -20.28
C SER A 82 3.04 -4.85 -19.37
N LYS A 83 1.77 -4.43 -19.45
CA LYS A 83 1.16 -3.54 -18.44
C LYS A 83 0.84 -4.30 -17.14
N CYS A 84 1.61 -5.35 -16.84
CA CYS A 84 1.32 -6.26 -15.75
C CYS A 84 1.83 -5.66 -14.45
N LEU A 85 0.91 -5.14 -13.63
CA LEU A 85 1.19 -4.83 -12.24
C LEU A 85 1.03 -6.11 -11.40
N THR A 86 2.01 -6.36 -10.53
CA THR A 86 1.91 -7.43 -9.53
C THR A 86 1.73 -6.80 -8.16
N VAL A 87 0.69 -7.18 -7.43
CA VAL A 87 0.49 -6.74 -6.05
C VAL A 87 1.10 -7.78 -5.12
N GLU A 88 2.18 -7.39 -4.44
CA GLU A 88 2.92 -8.26 -3.52
C GLU A 88 2.21 -8.32 -2.15
N CYS A 89 1.73 -7.18 -1.67
CA CYS A 89 0.96 -7.09 -0.43
C CYS A 89 -0.10 -5.99 -0.51
N CYS A 90 -1.18 -6.17 0.25
CA CYS A 90 -2.19 -5.15 0.51
C CYS A 90 -2.73 -5.33 1.95
N ILE A 91 -2.57 -4.31 2.78
CA ILE A 91 -2.84 -4.37 4.23
C ILE A 91 -3.62 -3.12 4.65
N SER A 92 -4.66 -3.27 5.47
CA SER A 92 -5.33 -2.11 6.08
C SER A 92 -4.50 -1.57 7.23
N LEU A 93 -4.33 -0.26 7.26
CA LEU A 93 -3.66 0.48 8.34
C LEU A 93 -4.64 0.96 9.42
N GLY A 94 -5.94 0.63 9.27
CA GLY A 94 -7.01 1.08 10.17
C GLY A 94 -7.91 2.16 9.56
N GLU A 95 -8.76 2.72 10.40
CA GLU A 95 -9.70 3.78 10.02
C GLU A 95 -8.97 5.07 9.61
N SER A 96 -9.46 5.73 8.57
CA SER A 96 -8.84 6.92 7.99
C SER A 96 -8.83 8.13 8.91
N ASP A 97 -9.74 8.18 9.88
CA ASP A 97 -9.86 9.30 10.83
C ASP A 97 -8.92 9.13 12.03
N SER A 98 -8.27 7.97 12.15
CA SER A 98 -7.24 7.66 13.15
C SER A 98 -5.95 7.19 12.47
N PRO A 99 -5.34 8.01 11.58
CA PRO A 99 -4.09 7.60 10.95
C PRO A 99 -3.02 7.37 12.03
N PRO A 100 -2.06 6.46 11.80
CA PRO A 100 -0.96 6.26 12.75
C PRO A 100 -0.30 7.60 13.07
N VAL A 101 -0.17 7.89 14.37
CA VAL A 101 0.18 9.21 14.96
C VAL A 101 1.54 9.72 14.49
N LYS A 102 2.37 8.87 13.87
CA LYS A 102 3.64 9.23 13.25
C LYS A 102 3.71 8.65 11.86
N ARG A 103 4.10 9.50 10.88
CA ARG A 103 4.64 9.06 9.59
C ARG A 103 6.00 8.44 9.87
N ASP A 104 5.96 7.20 10.32
CA ASP A 104 7.13 6.38 10.53
C ASP A 104 7.33 5.58 9.24
N ASN A 105 8.38 5.92 8.50
CA ASN A 105 8.80 5.16 7.32
C ASN A 105 9.31 3.75 7.72
N ARG A 106 9.49 3.48 9.02
CA ARG A 106 9.87 2.18 9.60
C ARG A 106 11.11 1.57 8.95
N GLY A 107 12.05 2.44 8.56
CA GLY A 107 13.28 2.03 7.88
C GLY A 107 13.12 1.71 6.39
N CYS A 108 11.98 2.01 5.78
CA CYS A 108 11.82 1.94 4.34
C CYS A 108 12.72 2.96 3.66
N LEU A 109 13.69 2.47 2.88
CA LEU A 109 14.63 3.30 2.13
C LEU A 109 14.01 3.94 0.88
N PHE A 110 12.88 3.42 0.42
CA PHE A 110 12.23 3.82 -0.83
C PHE A 110 11.23 4.96 -0.64
N CYS A 111 10.66 5.07 0.56
CA CYS A 111 9.60 6.03 0.84
C CYS A 111 10.12 7.20 1.68
N SER A 112 9.84 8.41 1.20
CA SER A 112 9.83 9.59 2.05
C SER A 112 8.57 9.63 2.93
N ASP A 113 8.33 10.76 3.61
CA ASP A 113 7.21 10.99 4.54
C ASP A 113 5.81 11.07 3.88
N CYS A 114 5.62 10.50 2.68
CA CYS A 114 4.37 10.60 1.92
C CYS A 114 3.50 9.33 1.98
N VAL A 115 4.06 8.22 2.45
CA VAL A 115 3.37 6.91 2.54
C VAL A 115 3.50 6.38 3.97
N TYR A 116 2.37 5.97 4.55
CA TYR A 116 2.25 5.26 5.82
C TYR A 116 2.51 3.77 5.62
N HIS A 117 3.38 3.19 6.47
CA HIS A 117 3.72 1.76 6.43
C HIS A 117 2.98 0.95 7.51
N PRO A 118 2.71 -0.35 7.27
CA PRO A 118 2.19 -1.26 8.29
C PRO A 118 3.23 -1.57 9.38
N ILE A 119 2.78 -1.97 10.57
CA ILE A 119 3.69 -2.32 11.69
C ILE A 119 4.37 -3.64 11.31
N GLY A 120 5.71 -3.71 11.42
CA GLY A 120 6.48 -4.88 11.00
C GLY A 120 6.74 -5.00 9.49
N GLY A 121 6.31 -4.01 8.69
CA GLY A 121 6.57 -3.97 7.24
C GLY A 121 5.69 -4.90 6.41
N CYS A 122 5.95 -4.96 5.09
CA CYS A 122 5.39 -5.99 4.23
C CYS A 122 6.41 -7.11 4.02
N LYS A 123 6.09 -8.32 4.49
CA LYS A 123 6.81 -9.53 4.10
C LYS A 123 6.41 -9.85 2.66
N GLY A 124 7.32 -9.65 1.70
CA GLY A 124 7.02 -9.92 0.28
C GLY A 124 8.22 -9.86 -0.65
N ILE A 125 9.26 -9.09 -0.32
CA ILE A 125 10.52 -9.12 -1.08
C ILE A 125 11.69 -9.16 -0.10
N ASN A 126 12.63 -10.08 -0.32
CA ASN A 126 13.92 -10.19 0.35
C ASN A 126 14.87 -9.03 -0.06
N ILE A 127 14.38 -7.79 -0.02
CA ILE A 127 15.16 -6.57 -0.24
C ILE A 127 15.59 -6.00 1.11
N GLY A 128 16.32 -6.81 1.88
CA GLY A 128 17.14 -6.34 2.99
C GLY A 128 16.42 -5.48 4.04
N TRP A 129 15.15 -5.77 4.37
CA TRP A 129 14.59 -5.24 5.61
C TRP A 129 15.45 -5.81 6.74
N PRO A 130 16.04 -4.98 7.63
CA PRO A 130 16.70 -5.51 8.80
C PRO A 130 15.64 -6.32 9.55
N SER A 131 15.87 -7.63 9.64
CA SER A 131 15.01 -8.54 10.37
C SER A 131 14.91 -8.05 11.81
N TRP A 132 13.82 -7.38 12.16
CA TRP A 132 13.48 -7.18 13.55
C TRP A 132 12.97 -8.50 14.08
N SER A 133 13.91 -9.28 14.61
CA SER A 133 13.64 -10.37 15.54
C SER A 133 13.19 -9.75 16.86
N SER A 134 11.88 -9.52 17.00
CA SER A 134 11.26 -9.56 18.31
C SER A 134 10.36 -10.78 18.33
N GLU A 135 10.82 -11.80 19.04
CA GLU A 135 10.11 -13.03 19.38
C GLU A 135 8.92 -12.73 20.29
N ASP A 136 7.96 -11.94 19.82
CA ASP A 136 6.69 -11.71 20.51
C ASP A 136 5.54 -12.10 19.57
N GLU A 137 5.10 -13.35 19.75
CA GLU A 137 3.77 -13.89 19.49
C GLU A 137 2.91 -13.22 18.40
N PHE A 138 3.19 -13.48 17.13
CA PHE A 138 2.13 -13.57 16.13
C PHE A 138 2.32 -14.85 15.33
N GLY A 139 1.47 -15.83 15.65
CA GLY A 139 1.53 -17.19 15.12
C GLY A 139 1.61 -17.24 13.60
N GLU A 140 2.34 -18.24 13.11
CA GLU A 140 2.38 -18.64 11.71
C GLU A 140 0.95 -18.79 11.17
N GLY A 141 0.52 -17.82 10.39
CA GLY A 141 -0.79 -17.83 9.75
C GLY A 141 -0.80 -16.77 8.68
N SER A 142 -1.05 -17.19 7.44
CA SER A 142 -1.30 -16.36 6.28
C SER A 142 -1.90 -14.98 6.64
N PHE A 143 -1.15 -13.90 6.42
CA PHE A 143 -1.62 -12.52 6.61
C PHE A 143 -2.64 -12.07 5.55
N ALA A 144 -3.20 -13.02 4.79
CA ALA A 144 -4.34 -12.82 3.91
C ALA A 144 -5.61 -12.67 4.77
N CYS A 145 -6.00 -11.43 5.01
CA CYS A 145 -7.31 -11.05 5.56
C CYS A 145 -7.58 -11.46 7.03
N ILE A 146 -6.80 -10.88 7.98
CA ILE A 146 -7.21 -10.81 9.40
C ILE A 146 -8.51 -10.00 9.59
N LEU A 147 -8.92 -9.22 8.57
CA LEU A 147 -10.03 -8.26 8.64
C LEU A 147 -11.43 -8.84 8.26
N CYS A 148 -11.52 -10.13 7.94
CA CYS A 148 -12.80 -10.79 7.65
C CYS A 148 -13.31 -11.67 8.80
N LYS A 149 -12.71 -11.59 10.00
CA LYS A 149 -13.23 -12.27 11.18
C LYS A 149 -14.09 -11.32 12.03
N PHE A 150 -15.40 -11.45 11.78
CA PHE A 150 -16.58 -11.04 12.58
C PHE A 150 -16.91 -9.56 12.69
#